data_AF-A0A661NKP7-F1
#
_entry.id   AF-A0A661NKP7-F1
#
_cell.length_a   1.000
_cell.length_b   1.000
_cell.length_c   1.000
_cell.angle_alpha   90.00
_cell.angle_beta   90.00
_cell.angle_gamma   90.00
#
_symmetry.space_group_name_H-M   'P 1'
#
loop_
_entity.id
_entity.type
_entity.pdbx_description
1 polymer ?
#
loop_
_entity_poly.entity_id
_entity_poly.type
_entity_poly.pdbx_seq_one_letter_code
_entity_poly.pdbx_strand_id
1 'polypeptide(L)'
;MRRRQYRPATTALLALALWLGQGCGDSTTVASNEENIINGTPDTSEEHQAVVFLLVISAHGAWSCSGTLITPTVVMTAGHCVVASNGSAIKPQDATVYFGNVVGGAMMERAVAGVYPHPQYQPIVPVPNDIALLALAETAPDSIVPIPPLPPELGLTQDDIGTQVEYAGFGLDENGNSGRKLHVFGTVDVICGNQGGCPLSMVPSSFCAKMDDGGTCSGDSGGPAFVVRDAVEYVAGITSYGDWRCTSYGCSTKVDGHASFIQDVIGTDKPIGARCISPAQCQSGFCVDGFCCDSACSEPCQACDVPKQQGYCLPAPDGHDCSDGDPCNGSETCQGLACTSQGDIPDCNSLDPCLTGSCQAGVGCVFQPVADGTACDNLNACDGSDTCREGRCLPSGPALDCDDGNPCTDDACDPQGGCTHNQMADGTSCSDGLACNGEETCQAGACQAGSAPSCDDDNACTQDSCDDVLGCQHQQMPEGSSCANGRTCQKGLCLPAPSSGCSTGGRPAGSWLAAWLLGLLCRRRRG
;
A
#
# COMPACT_ATOMS: atom_id res chain seq x y z
N MET A 1 16.74 -49.19 -45.82
CA MET A 1 17.64 -48.39 -46.71
C MET A 1 16.99 -47.01 -46.84
N ARG A 2 17.65 -45.84 -46.76
CA ARG A 2 19.05 -45.44 -46.47
C ARG A 2 19.06 -44.38 -45.33
N ARG A 3 20.22 -44.18 -44.68
CA ARG A 3 20.48 -43.14 -43.66
C ARG A 3 20.99 -41.81 -44.28
N ARG A 4 20.90 -40.71 -43.53
CA ARG A 4 21.89 -39.63 -43.29
C ARG A 4 21.42 -38.85 -42.04
N GLN A 5 22.14 -38.71 -40.91
CA GLN A 5 23.44 -38.07 -40.61
C GLN A 5 23.47 -36.56 -40.91
N TYR A 6 24.02 -35.65 -40.09
CA TYR A 6 24.45 -35.65 -38.64
C TYR A 6 24.64 -34.14 -38.22
N ARG A 7 24.80 -33.83 -36.92
CA ARG A 7 25.03 -32.47 -36.32
C ARG A 7 26.54 -32.03 -36.39
N PRO A 8 27.07 -31.03 -35.61
CA PRO A 8 26.88 -29.55 -35.52
C PRO A 8 28.24 -28.74 -35.46
N ALA A 9 28.22 -27.40 -35.22
CA ALA A 9 29.26 -26.54 -34.56
C ALA A 9 28.81 -25.04 -34.59
N THR A 10 28.84 -24.16 -33.55
CA THR A 10 29.94 -23.51 -32.75
C THR A 10 30.96 -22.75 -33.63
N THR A 11 31.44 -21.50 -33.39
CA THR A 11 31.61 -20.58 -32.21
C THR A 11 31.98 -19.17 -32.79
N ALA A 12 31.46 -18.01 -32.33
CA ALA A 12 31.86 -17.12 -31.20
C ALA A 12 32.96 -16.04 -31.47
N LEU A 13 32.85 -14.93 -30.71
CA LEU A 13 33.75 -13.75 -30.53
C LEU A 13 33.88 -12.72 -31.68
N LEU A 14 34.17 -11.41 -31.50
CA LEU A 14 34.06 -10.36 -30.44
C LEU A 14 35.01 -9.21 -30.91
N ALA A 15 34.65 -7.92 -30.76
CA ALA A 15 35.54 -6.81 -30.30
C ALA A 15 35.20 -5.38 -30.83
N LEU A 16 35.01 -4.44 -29.88
CA LEU A 16 35.46 -3.03 -29.81
C LEU A 16 35.20 -2.00 -30.96
N ALA A 17 35.09 -0.67 -30.75
CA ALA A 17 34.84 0.20 -29.58
C ALA A 17 34.81 1.70 -30.02
N LEU A 18 34.59 2.63 -29.06
CA LEU A 18 34.73 4.12 -29.08
C LEU A 18 33.46 4.92 -29.49
N TRP A 19 32.73 5.54 -28.55
CA TRP A 19 32.97 6.82 -27.82
C TRP A 19 32.58 8.06 -28.67
N LEU A 20 31.86 9.11 -28.21
CA LEU A 20 31.45 9.60 -26.87
C LEU A 20 30.22 10.56 -26.99
N GLY A 21 29.50 10.84 -25.90
CA GLY A 21 28.59 12.02 -25.80
C GLY A 21 27.58 11.96 -24.64
N GLN A 22 27.73 12.85 -23.65
CA GLN A 22 26.94 12.97 -22.40
C GLN A 22 25.39 12.89 -22.56
N GLY A 23 24.59 12.46 -21.57
CA GLY A 23 24.89 12.13 -20.17
C GLY A 23 23.94 12.88 -19.20
N CYS A 24 22.91 12.19 -18.71
CA CYS A 24 22.13 12.52 -17.51
C CYS A 24 21.87 11.19 -16.78
N GLY A 25 22.00 11.18 -15.45
CA GLY A 25 22.18 9.95 -14.66
C GLY A 25 20.93 9.10 -14.50
N ASP A 26 21.16 7.84 -14.16
CA ASP A 26 20.13 6.88 -13.78
C ASP A 26 19.24 7.44 -12.67
N SER A 27 17.94 7.51 -12.95
CA SER A 27 16.94 7.41 -11.89
C SER A 27 16.74 5.93 -11.61
N THR A 28 17.60 5.36 -10.75
CA THR A 28 17.23 4.13 -10.03
C THR A 28 16.11 4.47 -9.06
N THR A 29 14.89 4.52 -9.59
CA THR A 29 13.68 4.46 -8.77
C THR A 29 13.76 3.19 -7.95
N VAL A 30 13.94 3.33 -6.64
CA VAL A 30 13.76 2.22 -5.70
C VAL A 30 12.35 1.69 -5.91
N ALA A 31 12.24 0.41 -6.24
CA ALA A 31 10.95 -0.20 -6.55
C ALA A 31 10.10 -0.26 -5.27
N SER A 32 8.98 0.47 -5.26
CA SER A 32 7.91 0.27 -4.29
C SER A 32 7.19 -1.04 -4.63
N ASN A 33 7.54 -2.12 -3.93
CA ASN A 33 6.91 -3.43 -4.11
C ASN A 33 5.53 -3.43 -3.42
N GLU A 34 4.47 -3.21 -4.20
CA GLU A 34 3.07 -3.32 -3.77
C GLU A 34 2.26 -3.93 -4.92
N GLU A 35 2.32 -5.24 -5.20
CA GLU A 35 1.72 -5.71 -6.46
C GLU A 35 0.23 -6.05 -6.35
N ASN A 36 -0.30 -6.84 -5.39
CA ASN A 36 -1.73 -7.31 -5.34
C ASN A 36 -2.16 -8.16 -6.58
N ILE A 37 -3.37 -8.77 -6.65
CA ILE A 37 -3.86 -9.79 -7.66
C ILE A 37 -2.75 -10.62 -8.34
N ILE A 38 -2.62 -11.92 -8.03
CA ILE A 38 -1.56 -12.81 -8.57
C ILE A 38 -1.16 -12.51 -10.04
N ASN A 39 0.06 -12.05 -10.27
CA ASN A 39 0.62 -11.72 -11.59
C ASN A 39 -0.25 -10.76 -12.45
N GLY A 40 -1.10 -9.93 -11.83
CA GLY A 40 -1.83 -8.85 -12.49
C GLY A 40 -0.96 -7.63 -12.75
N THR A 41 -1.57 -6.54 -13.23
CA THR A 41 -0.92 -5.23 -13.35
C THR A 41 -1.66 -4.12 -12.59
N PRO A 42 -0.97 -3.04 -12.14
CA PRO A 42 -1.55 -1.84 -11.55
C PRO A 42 -2.70 -1.22 -12.36
N ASP A 43 -3.91 -1.29 -11.82
CA ASP A 43 -5.07 -0.64 -12.44
C ASP A 43 -5.14 0.82 -12.02
N THR A 44 -4.84 1.68 -12.99
CA THR A 44 -4.87 3.13 -12.87
C THR A 44 -5.87 3.78 -13.83
N SER A 45 -6.77 2.98 -14.42
CA SER A 45 -7.79 3.50 -15.34
C SER A 45 -8.75 4.47 -14.64
N GLU A 46 -9.21 5.48 -15.38
CA GLU A 46 -10.30 6.36 -14.93
C GLU A 46 -11.65 5.62 -14.95
N GLU A 47 -11.80 4.64 -15.84
CA GLU A 47 -13.04 3.85 -16.01
C GLU A 47 -13.27 2.91 -14.81
N HIS A 48 -12.25 2.19 -14.34
CA HIS A 48 -12.38 1.32 -13.15
C HIS A 48 -12.30 2.08 -11.81
N GLN A 49 -12.42 3.41 -11.76
CA GLN A 49 -12.60 4.12 -10.48
C GLN A 49 -13.91 3.72 -9.75
N ALA A 50 -14.85 3.10 -10.48
CA ALA A 50 -16.02 2.44 -9.92
C ALA A 50 -15.71 1.17 -9.11
N VAL A 51 -14.52 0.58 -9.24
CA VAL A 51 -14.12 -0.61 -8.49
C VAL A 51 -13.65 -0.19 -7.09
N VAL A 52 -14.30 -0.77 -6.08
CA VAL A 52 -14.17 -0.33 -4.68
C VAL A 52 -13.60 -1.43 -3.79
N PHE A 53 -12.90 -1.00 -2.75
CA PHE A 53 -12.53 -1.85 -1.64
C PHE A 53 -13.69 -1.88 -0.63
N LEU A 54 -14.12 -3.08 -0.24
CA LEU A 54 -15.17 -3.30 0.76
C LEU A 54 -14.51 -3.87 2.02
N LEU A 55 -14.54 -3.10 3.10
CA LEU A 55 -14.13 -3.56 4.43
C LEU A 55 -15.36 -3.97 5.22
N VAL A 56 -15.31 -5.15 5.85
CA VAL A 56 -16.34 -5.60 6.79
C VAL A 56 -15.69 -5.89 8.14
N ILE A 57 -16.21 -5.27 9.19
CA ILE A 57 -15.82 -5.50 10.58
C ILE A 57 -17.11 -5.80 11.36
N SER A 58 -17.30 -7.06 11.75
CA SER A 58 -18.50 -7.50 12.45
C SER A 58 -18.15 -8.33 13.69
N ALA A 59 -19.15 -8.67 14.50
CA ALA A 59 -19.00 -9.61 15.62
C ALA A 59 -18.52 -11.02 15.20
N HIS A 60 -18.50 -11.33 13.90
CA HIS A 60 -18.03 -12.60 13.34
C HIS A 60 -16.56 -12.55 12.87
N GLY A 61 -15.90 -11.39 12.94
CA GLY A 61 -14.54 -11.14 12.46
C GLY A 61 -14.45 -9.95 11.52
N ALA A 62 -13.24 -9.69 11.03
CA ALA A 62 -12.97 -8.69 10.01
C ALA A 62 -12.44 -9.34 8.73
N TRP A 63 -12.88 -8.87 7.57
CA TRP A 63 -12.44 -9.33 6.26
C TRP A 63 -12.60 -8.21 5.22
N SER A 64 -11.94 -8.38 4.08
CA SER A 64 -12.09 -7.50 2.92
C SER A 64 -12.59 -8.25 1.70
N CYS A 65 -13.28 -7.51 0.85
CA CYS A 65 -13.75 -7.91 -0.47
C CYS A 65 -13.56 -6.73 -1.44
N SER A 66 -13.87 -6.98 -2.71
CA SER A 66 -14.00 -5.96 -3.74
C SER A 66 -15.48 -5.75 -4.11
N GLY A 67 -15.76 -4.69 -4.86
CA GLY A 67 -17.10 -4.41 -5.37
C GLY A 67 -17.06 -3.47 -6.58
N THR A 68 -18.21 -3.23 -7.21
CA THR A 68 -18.35 -2.30 -8.34
C THR A 68 -19.51 -1.34 -8.14
N LEU A 69 -19.29 -0.04 -8.28
CA LEU A 69 -20.33 0.98 -8.31
C LEU A 69 -21.16 0.84 -9.61
N ILE A 70 -22.45 0.49 -9.47
CA ILE A 70 -23.38 0.28 -10.61
C ILE A 70 -24.43 1.39 -10.76
N THR A 71 -24.64 2.19 -9.70
CA THR A 71 -25.36 3.48 -9.74
C THR A 71 -24.66 4.45 -8.78
N PRO A 72 -24.94 5.77 -8.79
CA PRO A 72 -24.30 6.73 -7.88
C PRO A 72 -24.46 6.42 -6.37
N THR A 73 -25.36 5.51 -5.98
CA THR A 73 -25.60 5.11 -4.58
C THR A 73 -25.61 3.60 -4.36
N VAL A 74 -25.25 2.78 -5.37
CA VAL A 74 -25.32 1.31 -5.25
C VAL A 74 -24.03 0.65 -5.72
N VAL A 75 -23.44 -0.15 -4.83
CA VAL A 75 -22.31 -1.04 -5.11
C VAL A 75 -22.81 -2.48 -5.22
N MET A 76 -22.31 -3.21 -6.21
CA MET A 76 -22.51 -4.64 -6.40
C MET A 76 -21.28 -5.42 -5.90
N THR A 77 -21.52 -6.51 -5.18
CA THR A 77 -20.49 -7.38 -4.61
C THR A 77 -21.03 -8.82 -4.51
N ALA A 78 -20.26 -9.75 -3.92
CA ALA A 78 -20.68 -11.14 -3.74
C ALA A 78 -21.56 -11.30 -2.49
N GLY A 79 -22.44 -12.31 -2.50
CA GLY A 79 -23.28 -12.65 -1.35
C GLY A 79 -22.45 -13.10 -0.15
N HIS A 80 -21.39 -13.88 -0.40
CA HIS A 80 -20.49 -14.38 0.64
C HIS A 80 -19.66 -13.28 1.33
N CYS A 81 -19.50 -12.10 0.71
CA CYS A 81 -18.83 -10.96 1.34
C CYS A 81 -19.67 -10.32 2.46
N VAL A 82 -21.00 -10.53 2.46
CA VAL A 82 -21.94 -9.83 3.34
C VAL A 82 -22.92 -10.74 4.08
N VAL A 83 -22.73 -12.06 3.97
CA VAL A 83 -23.51 -13.07 4.69
C VAL A 83 -22.55 -14.00 5.44
N ALA A 84 -22.64 -13.98 6.77
CA ALA A 84 -21.81 -14.77 7.66
C ALA A 84 -22.11 -16.28 7.52
N SER A 85 -21.22 -17.12 8.05
CA SER A 85 -21.29 -18.59 7.96
C SER A 85 -22.53 -19.22 8.61
N ASN A 86 -23.24 -18.47 9.47
CA ASN A 86 -24.54 -18.86 10.04
C ASN A 86 -25.74 -18.55 9.13
N GLY A 87 -25.53 -17.93 7.97
CA GLY A 87 -26.57 -17.52 7.02
C GLY A 87 -27.19 -16.15 7.29
N SER A 88 -26.76 -15.43 8.33
CA SER A 88 -27.22 -14.07 8.63
C SER A 88 -26.46 -13.05 7.77
N ALA A 89 -27.17 -12.08 7.21
CA ALA A 89 -26.54 -10.89 6.64
C ALA A 89 -25.83 -10.07 7.74
N ILE A 90 -24.73 -9.41 7.38
CA ILE A 90 -24.10 -8.39 8.23
C ILE A 90 -25.02 -7.16 8.36
N LYS A 91 -24.80 -6.35 9.40
CA LYS A 91 -25.51 -5.07 9.53
C LYS A 91 -24.88 -4.03 8.58
N PRO A 92 -25.63 -3.01 8.12
CA PRO A 92 -25.06 -1.92 7.33
C PRO A 92 -23.88 -1.23 8.02
N GLN A 93 -23.94 -1.08 9.35
CA GLN A 93 -22.87 -0.47 10.16
C GLN A 93 -21.59 -1.33 10.25
N ASP A 94 -21.66 -2.62 9.92
CA ASP A 94 -20.50 -3.51 9.89
C ASP A 94 -19.66 -3.31 8.60
N ALA A 95 -20.13 -2.52 7.62
CA ALA A 95 -19.55 -2.41 6.28
C ALA A 95 -19.22 -0.97 5.86
N THR A 96 -18.00 -0.79 5.33
CA THR A 96 -17.55 0.50 4.76
C THR A 96 -16.99 0.28 3.34
N VAL A 97 -17.40 1.15 2.42
CA VAL A 97 -16.94 1.16 1.02
C VAL A 97 -15.89 2.25 0.84
N TYR A 98 -14.76 1.91 0.21
CA TYR A 98 -13.67 2.84 -0.07
C TYR A 98 -13.40 2.94 -1.57
N PHE A 99 -13.34 4.17 -2.06
CA PHE A 99 -13.03 4.53 -3.44
C PHE A 99 -11.58 5.03 -3.56
N GLY A 100 -10.87 4.57 -4.59
CA GLY A 100 -9.48 4.93 -4.88
C GLY A 100 -8.68 3.73 -5.37
N ASN A 101 -7.35 3.83 -5.37
CA ASN A 101 -6.47 2.79 -5.91
C ASN A 101 -5.53 2.14 -4.89
N VAL A 102 -5.38 2.69 -3.67
CA VAL A 102 -4.43 2.20 -2.64
C VAL A 102 -5.01 2.44 -1.23
N VAL A 103 -5.32 1.35 -0.51
CA VAL A 103 -5.72 1.34 0.91
C VAL A 103 -4.58 1.91 1.76
N GLY A 104 -4.90 2.80 2.70
CA GLY A 104 -3.91 3.61 3.43
C GLY A 104 -3.42 4.85 2.66
N GLY A 105 -3.67 4.93 1.35
CA GLY A 105 -3.51 6.13 0.54
C GLY A 105 -4.72 7.07 0.63
N ALA A 106 -4.84 7.97 -0.36
CA ALA A 106 -5.95 8.93 -0.46
C ALA A 106 -7.27 8.27 -0.93
N MET A 107 -7.83 7.38 -0.10
CA MET A 107 -9.13 6.77 -0.32
C MET A 107 -10.27 7.69 0.15
N MET A 108 -11.42 7.63 -0.51
CA MET A 108 -12.66 8.28 -0.07
C MET A 108 -13.63 7.22 0.43
N GLU A 109 -14.12 7.36 1.66
CA GLU A 109 -15.05 6.40 2.27
C GLU A 109 -16.53 6.74 2.05
N ARG A 110 -17.38 5.71 2.12
CA ARG A 110 -18.83 5.80 2.23
C ARG A 110 -19.36 4.72 3.18
N ALA A 111 -20.16 5.16 4.15
CA ALA A 111 -20.93 4.25 4.99
C ALA A 111 -22.01 3.54 4.18
N VAL A 112 -22.33 2.30 4.55
CA VAL A 112 -23.42 1.52 3.97
C VAL A 112 -24.71 1.78 4.77
N ALA A 113 -25.79 2.12 4.08
CA ALA A 113 -27.13 2.31 4.64
C ALA A 113 -28.03 1.07 4.50
N GLY A 114 -27.74 0.17 3.55
CA GLY A 114 -28.53 -1.05 3.35
C GLY A 114 -27.72 -2.17 2.71
N VAL A 115 -27.94 -3.40 3.18
CA VAL A 115 -27.25 -4.62 2.74
C VAL A 115 -28.30 -5.58 2.17
N TYR A 116 -28.22 -5.87 0.87
CA TYR A 116 -29.21 -6.67 0.16
C TYR A 116 -28.52 -7.87 -0.51
N PRO A 117 -28.31 -9.00 0.20
CA PRO A 117 -27.90 -10.25 -0.43
C PRO A 117 -29.06 -10.84 -1.23
N HIS A 118 -28.75 -11.66 -2.24
CA HIS A 118 -29.79 -12.36 -3.01
C HIS A 118 -30.67 -13.21 -2.08
N PRO A 119 -32.03 -13.17 -2.17
CA PRO A 119 -32.91 -13.92 -1.26
C PRO A 119 -32.77 -15.45 -1.32
N GLN A 120 -32.10 -15.96 -2.36
CA GLN A 120 -31.79 -17.38 -2.56
C GLN A 120 -30.28 -17.67 -2.49
N TYR A 121 -29.48 -16.73 -2.00
CA TYR A 121 -28.08 -16.99 -1.64
C TYR A 121 -28.01 -18.01 -0.50
N GLN A 122 -27.03 -18.91 -0.54
CA GLN A 122 -26.74 -19.83 0.56
C GLN A 122 -25.22 -19.99 0.75
N PRO A 123 -24.68 -19.89 1.98
CA PRO A 123 -23.25 -20.07 2.26
C PRO A 123 -22.87 -21.57 2.30
N ILE A 124 -23.24 -22.32 1.25
CA ILE A 124 -22.93 -23.74 1.08
C ILE A 124 -22.35 -23.98 -0.31
N VAL A 125 -21.45 -24.95 -0.46
CA VAL A 125 -20.89 -25.31 -1.77
C VAL A 125 -21.84 -26.28 -2.49
N PRO A 126 -22.19 -26.06 -3.78
CA PRO A 126 -21.81 -24.93 -4.64
C PRO A 126 -22.61 -23.66 -4.31
N VAL A 127 -21.92 -22.52 -4.16
CA VAL A 127 -22.48 -21.24 -3.66
C VAL A 127 -23.50 -20.63 -4.65
N PRO A 128 -24.82 -20.77 -4.43
CA PRO A 128 -25.81 -20.38 -5.42
C PRO A 128 -26.18 -18.90 -5.27
N ASN A 129 -26.38 -18.21 -6.40
CA ASN A 129 -26.77 -16.80 -6.43
C ASN A 129 -25.86 -15.90 -5.57
N ASP A 130 -24.54 -16.06 -5.73
CA ASP A 130 -23.53 -15.34 -4.96
C ASP A 130 -23.37 -13.90 -5.48
N ILE A 131 -24.37 -13.08 -5.12
CA ILE A 131 -24.51 -11.65 -5.42
C ILE A 131 -25.19 -10.93 -4.25
N ALA A 132 -24.72 -9.73 -3.97
CA ALA A 132 -25.33 -8.76 -3.08
C ALA A 132 -25.23 -7.34 -3.64
N LEU A 133 -26.14 -6.47 -3.21
CA LEU A 133 -26.11 -5.04 -3.48
C LEU A 133 -26.04 -4.27 -2.15
N LEU A 134 -25.22 -3.23 -2.14
CA LEU A 134 -25.02 -2.32 -1.01
C LEU A 134 -25.55 -0.94 -1.39
N ALA A 135 -26.48 -0.40 -0.60
CA ALA A 135 -26.90 0.99 -0.71
C ALA A 135 -25.97 1.86 0.13
N LEU A 136 -25.35 2.87 -0.49
CA LEU A 136 -24.52 3.86 0.19
C LEU A 136 -25.39 4.88 0.92
N ALA A 137 -24.95 5.36 2.09
CA ALA A 137 -25.62 6.41 2.85
C ALA A 137 -25.61 7.78 2.12
N GLU A 138 -24.58 8.02 1.30
CA GLU A 138 -24.41 9.20 0.48
C GLU A 138 -23.97 8.81 -0.93
N THR A 139 -24.13 9.71 -1.91
CA THR A 139 -23.64 9.48 -3.27
C THR A 139 -22.13 9.28 -3.31
N ALA A 140 -21.68 8.35 -4.16
CA ALA A 140 -20.28 8.18 -4.49
C ALA A 140 -19.65 9.52 -4.95
N PRO A 141 -18.32 9.69 -4.81
CA PRO A 141 -17.63 10.91 -5.24
C PRO A 141 -17.97 11.29 -6.70
N ASP A 142 -18.27 12.57 -6.95
CA ASP A 142 -18.79 13.08 -8.24
C ASP A 142 -17.89 12.77 -9.47
N SER A 143 -16.60 12.49 -9.24
CA SER A 143 -15.64 12.12 -10.28
C SER A 143 -15.76 10.66 -10.74
N ILE A 144 -16.54 9.83 -10.06
CA ILE A 144 -16.60 8.37 -10.28
C ILE A 144 -17.87 8.02 -11.05
N VAL A 145 -17.69 7.51 -12.26
CA VAL A 145 -18.79 7.10 -13.15
C VAL A 145 -19.14 5.64 -12.86
N PRO A 146 -20.40 5.30 -12.52
CA PRO A 146 -20.81 3.91 -12.32
C PRO A 146 -20.74 3.08 -13.60
N ILE A 147 -20.30 1.82 -13.50
CA ILE A 147 -20.24 0.87 -14.63
C ILE A 147 -21.55 0.08 -14.70
N PRO A 148 -22.24 0.03 -15.85
CA PRO A 148 -23.54 -0.62 -15.94
C PRO A 148 -23.44 -2.16 -15.77
N PRO A 149 -24.41 -2.81 -15.10
CA PRO A 149 -24.52 -4.26 -15.09
C PRO A 149 -24.88 -4.78 -16.49
N LEU A 150 -24.31 -5.90 -16.93
CA LEU A 150 -24.61 -6.51 -18.22
C LEU A 150 -26.10 -6.91 -18.31
N PRO A 151 -26.89 -6.34 -19.24
CA PRO A 151 -28.31 -6.63 -19.33
C PRO A 151 -28.58 -8.00 -19.98
N PRO A 152 -29.75 -8.64 -19.71
CA PRO A 152 -30.08 -9.97 -20.24
C PRO A 152 -29.99 -10.09 -21.77
N GLU A 153 -30.28 -9.02 -22.49
CA GLU A 153 -30.26 -8.96 -23.96
C GLU A 153 -28.84 -9.05 -24.54
N LEU A 154 -27.81 -8.75 -23.74
CA LEU A 154 -26.37 -8.83 -24.09
C LEU A 154 -25.62 -9.91 -23.28
N GLY A 155 -26.36 -10.71 -22.49
CA GLY A 155 -25.83 -11.68 -21.54
C GLY A 155 -24.98 -12.77 -22.17
N LEU A 156 -24.01 -13.30 -21.41
CA LEU A 156 -23.06 -14.29 -21.92
C LEU A 156 -23.74 -15.62 -22.30
N THR A 157 -23.52 -16.06 -23.54
CA THR A 157 -24.05 -17.28 -24.17
C THR A 157 -22.94 -18.27 -24.50
N GLN A 158 -23.27 -19.49 -24.92
CA GLN A 158 -22.24 -20.48 -25.32
C GLN A 158 -21.34 -20.01 -26.48
N ASP A 159 -21.81 -19.06 -27.30
CA ASP A 159 -21.03 -18.48 -28.41
C ASP A 159 -19.92 -17.53 -27.91
N ASP A 160 -19.95 -17.13 -26.63
CA ASP A 160 -18.95 -16.26 -25.99
C ASP A 160 -17.77 -17.04 -25.39
N ILE A 161 -17.73 -18.37 -25.49
CA ILE A 161 -16.56 -19.17 -25.07
C ILE A 161 -15.35 -18.78 -25.95
N GLY A 162 -14.24 -18.43 -25.32
CA GLY A 162 -13.07 -17.82 -25.96
C GLY A 162 -13.03 -16.29 -25.90
N THR A 163 -14.06 -15.63 -25.36
CA THR A 163 -14.07 -14.17 -25.14
C THR A 163 -13.10 -13.80 -24.00
N GLN A 164 -12.34 -12.72 -24.18
CA GLN A 164 -11.53 -12.15 -23.11
C GLN A 164 -12.42 -11.41 -22.11
N VAL A 165 -12.16 -11.61 -20.82
CA VAL A 165 -12.78 -10.90 -19.70
C VAL A 165 -11.68 -10.25 -18.87
N GLU A 166 -11.97 -9.07 -18.35
CA GLU A 166 -11.05 -8.32 -17.49
C GLU A 166 -11.57 -8.34 -16.05
N TYR A 167 -10.70 -8.68 -15.10
CA TYR A 167 -11.01 -8.70 -13.68
C TYR A 167 -10.27 -7.56 -13.01
N ALA A 168 -10.90 -6.90 -12.04
CA ALA A 168 -10.26 -5.88 -11.22
C ALA A 168 -10.62 -6.04 -9.73
N GLY A 169 -9.73 -5.64 -8.84
CA GLY A 169 -9.90 -5.88 -7.40
C GLY A 169 -8.68 -5.53 -6.56
N PHE A 170 -8.79 -5.81 -5.26
CA PHE A 170 -7.82 -5.47 -4.20
C PHE A 170 -7.30 -6.71 -3.44
N GLY A 171 -7.47 -7.91 -4.00
CA GLY A 171 -7.04 -9.17 -3.42
C GLY A 171 -5.55 -9.45 -3.52
N LEU A 172 -5.13 -10.59 -2.96
CA LEU A 172 -3.71 -10.93 -2.75
C LEU A 172 -2.87 -11.05 -4.05
N ASP A 173 -1.61 -10.60 -4.02
CA ASP A 173 -0.55 -10.98 -4.99
C ASP A 173 0.11 -12.34 -4.68
N GLU A 174 1.00 -12.76 -5.58
CA GLU A 174 1.89 -13.91 -5.42
C GLU A 174 2.80 -13.85 -4.18
N ASN A 175 2.95 -12.69 -3.55
CA ASN A 175 3.74 -12.47 -2.33
C ASN A 175 2.86 -12.46 -1.05
N GLY A 176 1.54 -12.36 -1.19
CA GLY A 176 0.57 -12.29 -0.11
C GLY A 176 0.23 -10.87 0.38
N ASN A 177 0.56 -9.82 -0.37
CA ASN A 177 0.16 -8.44 -0.06
C ASN A 177 -1.22 -8.13 -0.65
N SER A 178 -1.96 -7.21 -0.02
CA SER A 178 -3.23 -6.66 -0.50
C SER A 178 -3.35 -5.17 -0.15
N GLY A 179 -4.28 -4.47 -0.80
CA GLY A 179 -4.59 -3.07 -0.53
C GLY A 179 -4.50 -2.13 -1.74
N ARG A 180 -3.74 -2.44 -2.80
CA ARG A 180 -3.75 -1.66 -4.05
C ARG A 180 -4.54 -2.38 -5.15
N LYS A 181 -5.14 -1.58 -6.04
CA LYS A 181 -6.03 -2.08 -7.09
C LYS A 181 -5.25 -2.59 -8.29
N LEU A 182 -5.51 -3.84 -8.66
CA LEU A 182 -4.98 -4.48 -9.85
C LEU A 182 -6.08 -4.86 -10.83
N HIS A 183 -5.64 -5.17 -12.05
CA HIS A 183 -6.44 -5.87 -13.05
C HIS A 183 -5.68 -7.05 -13.67
N VAL A 184 -6.42 -8.04 -14.17
CA VAL A 184 -5.89 -9.22 -14.88
C VAL A 184 -6.89 -9.74 -15.91
N PHE A 185 -6.40 -10.34 -17.00
CA PHE A 185 -7.24 -10.86 -18.07
C PHE A 185 -7.41 -12.38 -18.00
N GLY A 186 -8.66 -12.83 -18.07
CA GLY A 186 -9.02 -14.23 -18.27
C GLY A 186 -9.65 -14.48 -19.65
N THR A 187 -9.80 -15.74 -20.03
CA THR A 187 -10.56 -16.15 -21.23
C THR A 187 -11.73 -17.03 -20.81
N VAL A 188 -12.96 -16.67 -21.16
CA VAL A 188 -14.17 -17.44 -20.82
C VAL A 188 -14.08 -18.86 -21.39
N ASP A 189 -14.11 -19.86 -20.51
CA ASP A 189 -13.93 -21.28 -20.84
C ASP A 189 -15.23 -22.08 -20.66
N VAL A 190 -15.99 -21.77 -19.60
CA VAL A 190 -17.26 -22.45 -19.29
C VAL A 190 -18.33 -21.43 -18.93
N ILE A 191 -19.53 -21.56 -19.51
CA ILE A 191 -20.71 -20.77 -19.14
C ILE A 191 -21.83 -21.72 -18.69
N CYS A 192 -22.31 -21.55 -17.47
CA CYS A 192 -23.43 -22.29 -16.91
C CYS A 192 -24.73 -21.49 -17.00
N GLY A 193 -25.71 -22.03 -17.74
CA GLY A 193 -27.03 -21.39 -17.88
C GLY A 193 -28.12 -22.35 -18.37
N ASN A 194 -29.36 -21.88 -18.44
CA ASN A 194 -30.53 -22.73 -18.72
C ASN A 194 -30.53 -23.44 -20.09
N GLN A 195 -29.66 -23.04 -21.02
CA GLN A 195 -29.53 -23.62 -22.38
C GLN A 195 -28.25 -24.46 -22.55
N GLY A 196 -27.25 -24.31 -21.68
CA GLY A 196 -25.94 -24.97 -21.75
C GLY A 196 -25.67 -25.74 -20.47
N GLY A 197 -25.60 -27.07 -20.57
CA GLY A 197 -25.51 -27.96 -19.42
C GLY A 197 -24.28 -27.66 -18.55
N CYS A 198 -24.52 -27.29 -17.29
CA CYS A 198 -23.48 -27.02 -16.31
C CYS A 198 -22.86 -28.33 -15.79
N PRO A 199 -21.53 -28.45 -15.64
CA PRO A 199 -20.92 -29.56 -14.92
C PRO A 199 -21.50 -29.69 -13.50
N LEU A 200 -21.70 -30.91 -13.00
CA LEU A 200 -22.37 -31.16 -11.70
C LEU A 200 -21.65 -30.53 -10.48
N SER A 201 -20.42 -30.06 -10.65
CA SER A 201 -19.59 -29.39 -9.64
C SER A 201 -19.66 -27.86 -9.69
N MET A 202 -20.46 -27.26 -10.58
CA MET A 202 -20.50 -25.81 -10.82
C MET A 202 -21.87 -25.19 -10.50
N VAL A 203 -21.87 -23.89 -10.21
CA VAL A 203 -23.07 -23.14 -9.83
C VAL A 203 -23.91 -22.81 -11.09
N PRO A 204 -25.23 -23.07 -11.13
CA PRO A 204 -26.10 -22.54 -12.17
C PRO A 204 -26.07 -20.99 -12.20
N SER A 205 -26.09 -20.37 -13.39
CA SER A 205 -25.92 -18.91 -13.54
C SER A 205 -24.53 -18.39 -13.11
N SER A 206 -23.49 -19.16 -13.42
CA SER A 206 -22.08 -18.72 -13.33
C SER A 206 -21.39 -18.83 -14.69
N PHE A 207 -20.22 -18.22 -14.82
CA PHE A 207 -19.23 -18.59 -15.83
C PHE A 207 -17.86 -18.72 -15.18
N CYS A 208 -16.92 -19.41 -15.84
CA CYS A 208 -15.52 -19.44 -15.44
C CYS A 208 -14.63 -19.03 -16.59
N ALA A 209 -13.64 -18.21 -16.28
CA ALA A 209 -12.54 -17.90 -17.16
C ALA A 209 -11.34 -18.78 -16.82
N LYS A 210 -10.73 -19.35 -17.85
CA LYS A 210 -9.38 -19.88 -17.78
C LYS A 210 -8.41 -18.71 -17.59
N MET A 211 -7.51 -18.87 -16.64
CA MET A 211 -6.40 -17.97 -16.38
C MET A 211 -5.12 -18.50 -17.02
N ASP A 212 -4.18 -17.61 -17.36
CA ASP A 212 -2.88 -17.95 -17.95
C ASP A 212 -1.75 -17.45 -17.05
N ASP A 213 -1.59 -18.12 -15.90
CA ASP A 213 -0.57 -17.86 -14.87
C ASP A 213 -0.74 -16.50 -14.15
N GLY A 214 -1.98 -16.16 -13.78
CA GLY A 214 -2.33 -14.99 -12.96
C GLY A 214 -3.86 -14.82 -12.86
N GLY A 215 -4.39 -14.34 -11.75
CA GLY A 215 -5.84 -14.40 -11.52
C GLY A 215 -6.33 -13.91 -10.15
N THR A 216 -7.65 -13.74 -10.05
CA THR A 216 -8.36 -13.28 -8.84
C THR A 216 -8.14 -14.22 -7.65
N CYS A 217 -7.90 -13.66 -6.47
CA CYS A 217 -7.63 -14.38 -5.24
C CYS A 217 -8.41 -13.82 -4.03
N SER A 218 -8.03 -14.21 -2.81
CA SER A 218 -8.67 -13.74 -1.58
C SER A 218 -8.68 -12.21 -1.52
N GLY A 219 -9.87 -11.60 -1.38
CA GLY A 219 -10.07 -10.14 -1.40
C GLY A 219 -10.58 -9.59 -2.74
N ASP A 220 -10.41 -10.31 -3.86
CA ASP A 220 -11.05 -9.97 -5.14
C ASP A 220 -12.51 -10.43 -5.22
N SER A 221 -12.92 -11.30 -4.28
CA SER A 221 -14.32 -11.66 -4.04
C SER A 221 -15.24 -10.45 -4.12
N GLY A 222 -16.29 -10.53 -4.92
CA GLY A 222 -17.22 -9.42 -5.16
C GLY A 222 -16.78 -8.38 -6.20
N GLY A 223 -15.51 -8.39 -6.60
CA GLY A 223 -14.99 -7.57 -7.69
C GLY A 223 -15.59 -7.95 -9.06
N PRO A 224 -15.52 -7.04 -10.04
CA PRO A 224 -16.10 -7.26 -11.37
C PRO A 224 -15.30 -8.25 -12.21
N ALA A 225 -16.02 -8.89 -13.13
CA ALA A 225 -15.50 -9.37 -14.40
C ALA A 225 -16.18 -8.57 -15.52
N PHE A 226 -15.42 -7.78 -16.27
CA PHE A 226 -15.88 -6.89 -17.32
C PHE A 226 -15.93 -7.56 -18.69
N VAL A 227 -16.87 -7.11 -19.54
CA VAL A 227 -16.87 -7.32 -20.99
C VAL A 227 -17.28 -6.04 -21.71
N VAL A 228 -16.74 -5.84 -22.90
CA VAL A 228 -17.15 -4.74 -23.79
C VAL A 228 -18.19 -5.25 -24.79
N ARG A 229 -19.35 -4.58 -24.86
CA ARG A 229 -20.40 -4.79 -25.88
C ARG A 229 -20.75 -3.45 -26.51
N ASP A 230 -20.76 -3.38 -27.84
CA ASP A 230 -21.07 -2.15 -28.60
C ASP A 230 -20.29 -0.90 -28.13
N ALA A 231 -19.02 -1.09 -27.77
CA ALA A 231 -18.11 -0.10 -27.21
C ALA A 231 -18.53 0.49 -25.84
N VAL A 232 -19.39 -0.20 -25.09
CA VAL A 232 -19.69 0.06 -23.68
C VAL A 232 -19.16 -1.09 -22.84
N GLU A 233 -18.46 -0.77 -21.77
CA GLU A 233 -18.05 -1.73 -20.76
C GLU A 233 -19.21 -2.06 -19.81
N TYR A 234 -19.36 -3.34 -19.50
CA TYR A 234 -20.38 -3.86 -18.59
C TYR A 234 -19.78 -4.81 -17.57
N VAL A 235 -20.31 -4.77 -16.34
CA VAL A 235 -20.06 -5.82 -15.35
C VAL A 235 -20.81 -7.08 -15.77
N ALA A 236 -20.11 -8.06 -16.32
CA ALA A 236 -20.66 -9.35 -16.75
C ALA A 236 -20.69 -10.38 -15.62
N GLY A 237 -19.71 -10.31 -14.73
CA GLY A 237 -19.54 -11.25 -13.63
C GLY A 237 -19.18 -10.57 -12.31
N ILE A 238 -19.43 -11.30 -11.23
CA ILE A 238 -18.98 -10.98 -9.88
C ILE A 238 -18.08 -12.12 -9.43
N THR A 239 -16.81 -11.83 -9.11
CA THR A 239 -15.81 -12.80 -8.64
C THR A 239 -16.33 -13.55 -7.41
N SER A 240 -16.41 -14.88 -7.50
CA SER A 240 -17.12 -15.71 -6.51
C SER A 240 -16.26 -16.86 -5.97
N TYR A 241 -15.68 -17.70 -6.85
CA TYR A 241 -14.82 -18.81 -6.45
C TYR A 241 -13.79 -19.13 -7.55
N GLY A 242 -12.73 -19.87 -7.24
CA GLY A 242 -11.68 -20.21 -8.21
C GLY A 242 -10.82 -21.38 -7.75
N ASP A 243 -9.71 -21.62 -8.45
CA ASP A 243 -8.70 -22.56 -7.97
C ASP A 243 -7.90 -22.00 -6.77
N TRP A 244 -7.43 -22.87 -5.89
CA TRP A 244 -6.75 -22.45 -4.65
C TRP A 244 -5.41 -21.72 -4.87
N ARG A 245 -4.83 -21.80 -6.08
CA ARG A 245 -3.61 -21.08 -6.46
C ARG A 245 -3.91 -19.80 -7.23
N CYS A 246 -5.18 -19.47 -7.46
CA CYS A 246 -5.61 -18.24 -8.11
C CYS A 246 -4.93 -17.98 -9.48
N THR A 247 -4.57 -19.04 -10.21
CA THR A 247 -3.68 -18.97 -11.41
C THR A 247 -4.15 -19.80 -12.60
N SER A 248 -5.13 -20.68 -12.41
CA SER A 248 -5.62 -21.63 -13.41
C SER A 248 -7.04 -21.30 -13.89
N TYR A 249 -7.95 -20.96 -12.98
CA TYR A 249 -9.30 -20.48 -13.34
C TYR A 249 -9.96 -19.65 -12.23
N GLY A 250 -10.76 -18.67 -12.64
CA GLY A 250 -11.66 -17.91 -11.79
C GLY A 250 -13.11 -18.06 -12.27
N CYS A 251 -14.06 -18.13 -11.35
CA CYS A 251 -15.48 -18.28 -11.62
C CYS A 251 -16.29 -17.13 -11.02
N SER A 252 -17.26 -16.67 -11.79
CA SER A 252 -18.04 -15.47 -11.51
C SER A 252 -19.53 -15.74 -11.60
N THR A 253 -20.30 -15.15 -10.68
CA THR A 253 -21.77 -15.10 -10.76
C THR A 253 -22.19 -14.25 -11.96
N LYS A 254 -23.00 -14.78 -12.88
CA LYS A 254 -23.45 -14.06 -14.08
C LYS A 254 -24.39 -12.92 -13.70
N VAL A 255 -24.01 -11.68 -14.01
CA VAL A 255 -24.82 -10.48 -13.73
C VAL A 255 -26.11 -10.48 -14.54
N ASP A 256 -26.05 -10.87 -15.82
CA ASP A 256 -27.20 -10.96 -16.71
C ASP A 256 -28.27 -11.94 -16.22
N GLY A 257 -27.85 -13.00 -15.50
CA GLY A 257 -28.74 -13.98 -14.87
C GLY A 257 -29.50 -13.45 -13.64
N HIS A 258 -29.07 -12.31 -13.08
CA HIS A 258 -29.62 -11.71 -11.85
C HIS A 258 -30.24 -10.33 -12.09
N ALA A 259 -30.45 -9.92 -13.35
CA ALA A 259 -30.98 -8.61 -13.70
C ALA A 259 -32.31 -8.27 -13.01
N SER A 260 -33.21 -9.24 -12.79
CA SER A 260 -34.47 -9.02 -12.07
C SER A 260 -34.25 -8.64 -10.60
N PHE A 261 -33.29 -9.27 -9.92
CA PHE A 261 -32.89 -8.93 -8.56
C PHE A 261 -32.21 -7.56 -8.51
N ILE A 262 -31.33 -7.26 -9.47
CA ILE A 262 -30.67 -5.96 -9.56
C ILE A 262 -31.71 -4.85 -9.74
N GLN A 263 -32.68 -5.02 -10.65
CA GLN A 263 -33.75 -4.05 -10.88
C GLN A 263 -34.74 -3.94 -9.70
N ASP A 264 -35.00 -5.01 -8.94
CA ASP A 264 -35.78 -4.94 -7.69
C ASP A 264 -35.11 -4.01 -6.66
N VAL A 265 -33.77 -3.96 -6.61
CA VAL A 265 -33.04 -3.02 -5.74
C VAL A 265 -32.93 -1.63 -6.36
N ILE A 266 -32.43 -1.50 -7.61
CA ILE A 266 -32.05 -0.19 -8.18
C ILE A 266 -33.20 0.57 -8.86
N GLY A 267 -34.29 -0.10 -9.23
CA GLY A 267 -35.38 0.47 -10.03
C GLY A 267 -36.09 1.67 -9.40
N THR A 268 -36.74 2.46 -10.26
CA THR A 268 -37.54 3.65 -9.90
C THR A 268 -39.04 3.40 -10.16
N ASP A 269 -39.89 4.39 -9.86
CA ASP A 269 -41.34 4.34 -10.07
C ASP A 269 -42.02 3.10 -9.47
N LYS A 270 -41.51 2.63 -8.34
CA LYS A 270 -41.97 1.42 -7.65
C LYS A 270 -43.31 1.63 -6.93
N PRO A 271 -44.23 0.66 -6.99
CA PRO A 271 -45.53 0.75 -6.32
C PRO A 271 -45.41 0.55 -4.80
N ILE A 272 -46.49 0.87 -4.08
CA ILE A 272 -46.62 0.59 -2.64
C ILE A 272 -46.35 -0.90 -2.34
N GLY A 273 -45.53 -1.15 -1.32
CA GLY A 273 -45.13 -2.50 -0.87
C GLY A 273 -43.97 -3.14 -1.65
N ALA A 274 -43.44 -2.49 -2.68
CA ALA A 274 -42.19 -2.89 -3.33
C ALA A 274 -40.97 -2.50 -2.45
N ARG A 275 -39.83 -3.18 -2.63
CA ARG A 275 -38.59 -2.86 -1.91
C ARG A 275 -37.96 -1.56 -2.42
N CYS A 276 -37.33 -0.79 -1.54
CA CYS A 276 -36.64 0.44 -1.90
C CYS A 276 -35.39 0.68 -1.06
N ILE A 277 -34.50 1.52 -1.61
CA ILE A 277 -33.29 2.01 -0.92
C ILE A 277 -33.31 3.53 -0.74
N SER A 278 -34.21 4.25 -1.43
CA SER A 278 -34.37 5.69 -1.27
C SER A 278 -35.80 6.15 -1.61
N PRO A 279 -36.27 7.29 -1.06
CA PRO A 279 -37.61 7.82 -1.35
C PRO A 279 -37.88 8.07 -2.83
N ALA A 280 -36.84 8.41 -3.60
CA ALA A 280 -36.92 8.68 -5.04
C ALA A 280 -37.30 7.46 -5.89
N GLN A 281 -37.17 6.25 -5.35
CA GLN A 281 -37.59 5.03 -6.06
C GLN A 281 -39.10 4.79 -6.00
N CYS A 282 -39.83 5.42 -5.08
CA CYS A 282 -41.21 5.09 -4.76
C CYS A 282 -42.19 6.08 -5.37
N GLN A 283 -43.27 5.59 -5.99
CA GLN A 283 -44.34 6.45 -6.55
C GLN A 283 -44.99 7.36 -5.50
N SER A 284 -44.98 6.93 -4.24
CA SER A 284 -45.48 7.69 -3.09
C SER A 284 -44.51 8.77 -2.60
N GLY A 285 -43.23 8.72 -3.00
CA GLY A 285 -42.17 9.54 -2.44
C GLY A 285 -41.73 9.14 -1.02
N PHE A 286 -42.15 7.97 -0.51
CA PHE A 286 -41.76 7.46 0.81
C PHE A 286 -41.12 6.08 0.70
N CYS A 287 -39.90 5.96 1.21
CA CYS A 287 -39.20 4.71 1.43
C CYS A 287 -38.94 4.57 2.93
N VAL A 288 -39.59 3.60 3.57
CA VAL A 288 -39.55 3.39 5.03
C VAL A 288 -39.36 1.89 5.27
N ASP A 289 -38.45 1.52 6.17
CA ASP A 289 -38.09 0.12 6.50
C ASP A 289 -37.68 -0.72 5.27
N GLY A 290 -37.14 -0.06 4.24
CA GLY A 290 -36.77 -0.67 2.97
C GLY A 290 -37.97 -1.00 2.06
N PHE A 291 -39.16 -0.47 2.31
CA PHE A 291 -40.35 -0.62 1.47
C PHE A 291 -40.98 0.72 1.05
N CYS A 292 -41.52 0.75 -0.17
CA CYS A 292 -42.25 1.89 -0.70
C CYS A 292 -43.57 2.03 0.03
N CYS A 293 -43.68 3.08 0.83
CA CYS A 293 -44.76 3.23 1.80
C CYS A 293 -45.85 4.21 1.35
N ASP A 294 -47.07 4.06 1.86
CA ASP A 294 -48.18 4.98 1.59
C ASP A 294 -47.98 6.37 2.21
N SER A 295 -47.16 6.46 3.26
CA SER A 295 -46.85 7.68 4.00
C SER A 295 -45.46 7.59 4.67
N ALA A 296 -45.04 8.64 5.39
CA ALA A 296 -43.72 8.71 6.02
C ALA A 296 -43.59 7.99 7.38
N CYS A 297 -44.59 7.21 7.80
CA CYS A 297 -44.67 6.51 9.10
C CYS A 297 -44.26 7.40 10.29
N SER A 298 -44.98 8.51 10.46
CA SER A 298 -44.58 9.62 11.35
C SER A 298 -44.72 9.36 12.86
N GLU A 299 -45.22 8.20 13.28
CA GLU A 299 -45.26 7.80 14.69
C GLU A 299 -44.08 6.85 15.00
N PRO A 300 -43.38 6.98 16.14
CA PRO A 300 -42.15 6.20 16.44
C PRO A 300 -42.30 4.67 16.34
N CYS A 301 -43.52 4.15 16.56
CA CYS A 301 -43.84 2.73 16.43
C CYS A 301 -44.84 2.47 15.29
N GLN A 302 -44.58 3.07 14.13
CA GLN A 302 -45.11 2.62 12.85
C GLN A 302 -44.03 1.92 12.04
N ALA A 303 -44.42 0.84 11.39
CA ALA A 303 -43.58 0.07 10.48
C ALA A 303 -44.28 -0.08 9.12
N CYS A 304 -43.48 -0.12 8.06
CA CYS A 304 -43.90 -0.32 6.68
C CYS A 304 -43.54 -1.72 6.14
N ASP A 305 -42.69 -2.47 6.83
CA ASP A 305 -42.27 -3.83 6.45
C ASP A 305 -43.20 -4.94 6.99
N VAL A 306 -44.25 -4.56 7.74
CA VAL A 306 -45.14 -5.44 8.49
C VAL A 306 -45.58 -6.65 7.65
N PRO A 307 -45.28 -7.90 8.06
CA PRO A 307 -45.50 -9.07 7.23
C PRO A 307 -46.94 -9.22 6.70
N LYS A 308 -47.06 -9.31 5.36
CA LYS A 308 -48.30 -9.40 4.57
C LYS A 308 -49.10 -8.09 4.47
N GLN A 309 -48.59 -7.00 5.03
CA GLN A 309 -49.18 -5.66 4.94
C GLN A 309 -48.13 -4.61 4.54
N GLN A 310 -47.05 -5.06 3.88
CA GLN A 310 -45.97 -4.21 3.43
C GLN A 310 -46.45 -3.03 2.57
N GLY A 311 -45.85 -1.86 2.79
CA GLY A 311 -46.20 -0.62 2.08
C GLY A 311 -47.24 0.25 2.78
N TYR A 312 -47.81 -0.17 3.91
CA TYR A 312 -48.75 0.65 4.68
C TYR A 312 -48.18 0.92 6.07
N CYS A 313 -48.13 2.19 6.49
CA CYS A 313 -47.68 2.54 7.82
C CYS A 313 -48.65 2.02 8.88
N LEU A 314 -48.25 0.98 9.60
CA LEU A 314 -49.08 0.25 10.55
C LEU A 314 -48.40 0.19 11.92
N PRO A 315 -49.16 0.04 13.02
CA PRO A 315 -48.58 -0.10 14.35
C PRO A 315 -47.59 -1.27 14.40
N ALA A 316 -46.33 -0.97 14.73
CA ALA A 316 -45.25 -1.93 14.78
C ALA A 316 -45.45 -2.96 15.93
N PRO A 317 -45.05 -4.23 15.75
CA PRO A 317 -45.11 -5.22 16.81
C PRO A 317 -44.04 -4.96 17.89
N ASP A 318 -44.27 -5.48 19.11
CA ASP A 318 -43.28 -5.40 20.18
C ASP A 318 -41.95 -6.04 19.76
N GLY A 319 -40.84 -5.36 20.02
CA GLY A 319 -39.49 -5.77 19.62
C GLY A 319 -39.10 -5.44 18.18
N HIS A 320 -39.94 -4.73 17.41
CA HIS A 320 -39.52 -4.09 16.16
C HIS A 320 -38.61 -2.89 16.45
N ASP A 321 -37.61 -2.67 15.60
CA ASP A 321 -36.71 -1.52 15.69
C ASP A 321 -37.50 -0.21 15.52
N CYS A 322 -37.11 0.84 16.23
CA CYS A 322 -37.73 2.17 16.12
C CYS A 322 -36.68 3.26 16.34
N SER A 323 -37.10 4.52 16.33
CA SER A 323 -36.33 5.56 17.03
C SER A 323 -37.21 6.60 17.68
N ASP A 324 -36.82 7.06 18.87
CA ASP A 324 -37.40 8.23 19.55
C ASP A 324 -36.81 9.57 19.07
N GLY A 325 -35.78 9.50 18.21
CA GLY A 325 -35.03 10.64 17.69
C GLY A 325 -33.75 10.96 18.45
N ASP A 326 -33.43 10.24 19.54
CA ASP A 326 -32.16 10.34 20.25
C ASP A 326 -31.26 9.11 19.96
N PRO A 327 -30.39 9.18 18.92
CA PRO A 327 -29.45 8.09 18.62
C PRO A 327 -28.43 7.80 19.73
N CYS A 328 -28.42 8.57 20.83
CA CYS A 328 -27.48 8.41 21.94
C CYS A 328 -28.03 7.58 23.12
N ASN A 329 -29.24 7.03 23.04
CA ASN A 329 -29.87 6.30 24.13
C ASN A 329 -29.74 4.75 24.04
N GLY A 330 -29.09 4.24 22.98
CA GLY A 330 -28.86 2.81 22.70
C GLY A 330 -29.72 2.30 21.54
N SER A 331 -29.89 0.98 21.44
CA SER A 331 -30.86 0.40 20.50
C SER A 331 -32.29 0.59 21.01
N GLU A 332 -33.18 1.04 20.14
CA GLU A 332 -34.56 1.36 20.49
C GLU A 332 -35.52 0.35 19.85
N THR A 333 -36.46 -0.17 20.65
CA THR A 333 -37.46 -1.11 20.16
C THR A 333 -38.85 -0.76 20.67
N CYS A 334 -39.86 -1.10 19.88
CA CYS A 334 -41.25 -0.87 20.24
C CYS A 334 -41.69 -1.76 21.41
N GLN A 335 -42.35 -1.16 22.39
CA GLN A 335 -43.03 -1.86 23.47
C GLN A 335 -44.38 -1.18 23.76
N GLY A 336 -45.49 -1.84 23.42
CA GLY A 336 -46.84 -1.29 23.63
C GLY A 336 -47.11 0.00 22.85
N LEU A 337 -46.54 0.12 21.65
CA LEU A 337 -46.55 1.29 20.77
C LEU A 337 -45.75 2.52 21.27
N ALA A 338 -45.01 2.40 22.37
CA ALA A 338 -43.97 3.35 22.72
C ALA A 338 -42.63 2.85 22.16
N CYS A 339 -41.84 3.74 21.54
CA CYS A 339 -40.44 3.41 21.28
C CYS A 339 -39.69 3.46 22.62
N THR A 340 -38.94 2.40 22.93
CA THR A 340 -38.25 2.25 24.21
C THR A 340 -36.80 1.88 24.00
N SER A 341 -35.89 2.67 24.58
CA SER A 341 -34.47 2.39 24.58
C SER A 341 -34.12 1.21 25.51
N GLN A 342 -33.37 0.27 24.95
CA GLN A 342 -32.81 -0.91 25.62
C GLN A 342 -31.35 -1.05 25.16
N GLY A 343 -30.41 -0.39 25.82
CA GLY A 343 -29.00 -0.55 25.45
C GLY A 343 -28.01 0.32 26.22
N ASP A 344 -26.75 0.09 25.90
CA ASP A 344 -25.64 0.97 26.24
C ASP A 344 -25.54 2.09 25.18
N ILE A 345 -25.07 3.26 25.60
CA ILE A 345 -24.84 4.43 24.73
C ILE A 345 -23.86 4.03 23.61
N PRO A 346 -24.06 4.46 22.34
CA PRO A 346 -23.13 4.18 21.25
C PRO A 346 -21.70 4.58 21.64
N ASP A 347 -20.74 3.70 21.35
CA ASP A 347 -19.33 4.04 21.54
C ASP A 347 -18.90 5.03 20.46
N CYS A 348 -18.92 6.31 20.81
CA CYS A 348 -18.46 7.40 19.96
C CYS A 348 -16.95 7.65 20.06
N ASN A 349 -16.14 6.73 20.60
CA ASN A 349 -14.69 6.90 20.55
C ASN A 349 -14.19 6.94 19.09
N SER A 350 -13.35 7.93 18.78
CA SER A 350 -12.69 7.98 17.47
C SER A 350 -11.52 7.01 17.44
N LEU A 351 -11.25 6.44 16.27
CA LEU A 351 -9.98 5.76 15.99
C LEU A 351 -8.85 6.75 15.68
N ASP A 352 -9.17 8.01 15.32
CA ASP A 352 -8.18 9.08 15.21
C ASP A 352 -7.87 9.63 16.62
N PRO A 353 -6.62 9.51 17.12
CA PRO A 353 -6.25 9.99 18.45
C PRO A 353 -6.37 11.51 18.62
N CYS A 354 -6.50 12.26 17.52
CA CYS A 354 -6.68 13.71 17.52
C CYS A 354 -8.13 14.17 17.46
N LEU A 355 -9.08 13.24 17.49
CA LEU A 355 -10.51 13.52 17.63
C LEU A 355 -11.04 12.87 18.92
N THR A 356 -11.68 13.66 19.77
CA THR A 356 -12.54 13.12 20.82
C THR A 356 -13.97 13.10 20.31
N GLY A 357 -14.60 11.93 20.34
CA GLY A 357 -16.02 11.82 20.04
C GLY A 357 -16.88 11.81 21.29
N SER A 358 -18.11 12.29 21.15
CA SER A 358 -19.11 12.32 22.20
C SER A 358 -20.49 12.18 21.55
N CYS A 359 -21.44 11.55 22.22
CA CYS A 359 -22.79 11.44 21.67
C CYS A 359 -23.61 12.68 22.02
N GLN A 360 -24.12 13.38 21.00
CA GLN A 360 -25.00 14.53 21.14
C GLN A 360 -26.44 14.13 20.77
N ALA A 361 -27.37 14.30 21.71
CA ALA A 361 -28.77 13.97 21.51
C ALA A 361 -29.38 14.67 20.28
N GLY A 362 -30.12 13.91 19.47
CA GLY A 362 -30.69 14.37 18.20
C GLY A 362 -29.69 14.58 17.05
N VAL A 363 -28.41 14.24 17.24
CA VAL A 363 -27.35 14.34 16.22
C VAL A 363 -26.56 13.04 16.07
N GLY A 364 -26.30 12.33 17.18
CA GLY A 364 -25.47 11.12 17.21
C GLY A 364 -24.03 11.42 17.64
N CYS A 365 -23.08 10.59 17.23
CA CYS A 365 -21.67 10.79 17.53
C CYS A 365 -21.15 12.06 16.84
N VAL A 366 -20.75 13.04 17.64
CA VAL A 366 -20.05 14.25 17.17
C VAL A 366 -18.59 14.20 17.60
N PHE A 367 -17.71 14.38 16.63
CA PHE A 367 -16.26 14.42 16.83
C PHE A 367 -15.78 15.86 16.92
N GLN A 368 -14.87 16.13 17.85
CA GLN A 368 -14.23 17.42 18.03
C GLN A 368 -12.72 17.24 18.06
N PRO A 369 -11.93 18.14 17.45
CA PRO A 369 -10.49 18.16 17.61
C PRO A 369 -10.10 18.20 19.10
N VAL A 370 -9.17 17.34 19.49
CA VAL A 370 -8.46 17.52 20.77
C VAL A 370 -7.57 18.77 20.69
N ALA A 371 -7.04 19.22 21.83
CA ALA A 371 -6.23 20.43 21.87
C ALA A 371 -4.95 20.29 21.02
N ASP A 372 -4.63 21.33 20.25
CA ASP A 372 -3.36 21.40 19.51
C ASP A 372 -2.17 21.19 20.47
N GLY A 373 -1.22 20.33 20.08
CA GLY A 373 -0.10 19.94 20.92
C GLY A 373 -0.36 18.77 21.88
N THR A 374 -1.56 18.18 21.88
CA THR A 374 -1.79 16.86 22.50
C THR A 374 -0.95 15.82 21.77
N ALA A 375 -0.21 15.00 22.53
CA ALA A 375 0.57 13.90 21.98
C ALA A 375 -0.33 12.85 21.34
N CYS A 376 0.05 12.38 20.16
CA CYS A 376 -0.60 11.29 19.43
C CYS A 376 0.49 10.38 18.83
N ASP A 377 0.09 9.45 17.98
CA ASP A 377 0.97 8.57 17.22
C ASP A 377 0.34 8.41 15.83
N ASN A 378 1.05 8.80 14.77
CA ASN A 378 0.59 8.69 13.40
C ASN A 378 0.91 7.30 12.77
N LEU A 379 1.56 6.43 13.54
CA LEU A 379 2.13 5.12 13.18
C LEU A 379 3.39 5.18 12.30
N ASN A 380 4.11 6.31 12.32
CA ASN A 380 5.43 6.49 11.72
C ASN A 380 6.50 6.72 12.80
N ALA A 381 7.25 5.68 13.16
CA ALA A 381 8.36 5.78 14.11
C ALA A 381 9.51 6.71 13.65
N CYS A 382 9.51 7.14 12.37
CA CYS A 382 10.64 7.82 11.74
C CYS A 382 10.54 9.34 11.66
N ASP A 383 9.36 9.95 11.81
CA ASP A 383 9.20 11.42 11.77
C ASP A 383 9.21 12.09 13.16
N GLY A 384 9.44 11.29 14.20
CA GLY A 384 9.79 11.74 15.55
C GLY A 384 8.61 11.64 16.51
N SER A 385 8.32 12.73 17.23
CA SER A 385 7.17 12.81 18.13
C SER A 385 5.99 13.49 17.42
N ASP A 386 4.83 12.86 17.41
CA ASP A 386 3.62 13.46 16.88
C ASP A 386 2.85 14.32 17.87
N THR A 387 2.18 15.33 17.34
CA THR A 387 1.13 16.06 18.07
C THR A 387 -0.06 16.35 17.17
N CYS A 388 -1.23 16.43 17.80
CA CYS A 388 -2.42 16.90 17.14
C CYS A 388 -2.29 18.37 16.73
N ARG A 389 -2.66 18.68 15.49
CA ARG A 389 -2.87 20.04 15.01
C ARG A 389 -4.07 20.08 14.05
N GLU A 390 -5.00 20.98 14.30
CA GLU A 390 -6.23 21.14 13.49
C GLU A 390 -7.02 19.82 13.35
N GLY A 391 -7.00 18.98 14.39
CA GLY A 391 -7.70 17.70 14.42
C GLY A 391 -7.02 16.56 13.67
N ARG A 392 -5.74 16.70 13.27
CA ARG A 392 -4.95 15.65 12.63
C ARG A 392 -3.68 15.36 13.42
N CYS A 393 -3.27 14.09 13.49
CA CYS A 393 -1.97 13.72 14.04
C CYS A 393 -0.86 14.04 13.04
N LEU A 394 0.13 14.84 13.44
CA LEU A 394 1.21 15.33 12.57
C LEU A 394 2.56 15.38 13.31
N PRO A 395 3.68 15.12 12.61
CA PRO A 395 5.00 15.17 13.21
C PRO A 395 5.36 16.57 13.71
N SER A 396 5.93 16.61 14.92
CA SER A 396 6.30 17.85 15.63
C SER A 396 7.75 17.88 16.08
N GLY A 397 8.46 16.74 16.00
CA GLY A 397 9.88 16.61 16.30
C GLY A 397 10.77 16.69 15.05
N PRO A 398 12.10 16.62 15.23
CA PRO A 398 12.98 16.18 14.15
C PRO A 398 12.71 14.70 13.83
N ALA A 399 12.95 14.31 12.58
CA ALA A 399 12.96 12.89 12.18
C ALA A 399 13.94 12.08 13.04
N LEU A 400 13.66 10.79 13.20
CA LEU A 400 14.49 9.87 13.96
C LEU A 400 15.84 9.70 13.25
N ASP A 401 16.92 10.04 13.96
CA ASP A 401 18.28 9.84 13.49
C ASP A 401 18.68 8.38 13.76
N CYS A 402 18.93 7.64 12.67
CA CYS A 402 19.26 6.22 12.69
C CYS A 402 20.73 5.92 12.37
N ASP A 403 21.59 6.95 12.26
CA ASP A 403 23.04 6.76 12.12
C ASP A 403 23.60 6.07 13.38
N ASP A 404 24.06 4.81 13.27
CA ASP A 404 24.69 4.08 14.39
C ASP A 404 26.19 4.35 14.51
N GLY A 405 26.74 5.15 13.59
CA GLY A 405 28.16 5.51 13.49
C GLY A 405 29.04 4.43 12.85
N ASN A 406 28.47 3.37 12.27
CA ASN A 406 29.21 2.31 11.62
C ASN A 406 29.10 2.41 10.09
N PRO A 407 30.20 2.73 9.36
CA PRO A 407 30.18 2.90 7.90
C PRO A 407 30.00 1.58 7.11
N CYS A 408 29.63 0.49 7.78
CA CYS A 408 29.34 -0.82 7.22
C CYS A 408 27.90 -1.29 7.45
N THR A 409 27.04 -0.40 7.94
CA THR A 409 25.59 -0.55 8.00
C THR A 409 24.92 0.48 7.09
N ASP A 410 23.93 0.01 6.32
CA ASP A 410 22.98 0.86 5.61
C ASP A 410 21.85 1.18 6.59
N ASP A 411 21.95 2.38 7.16
CA ASP A 411 21.08 2.87 8.21
C ASP A 411 19.81 3.48 7.59
N ALA A 412 18.69 2.79 7.79
CA ALA A 412 17.40 3.16 7.25
C ALA A 412 16.34 3.11 8.34
N CYS A 413 15.40 4.06 8.32
CA CYS A 413 14.26 4.03 9.23
C CYS A 413 13.04 3.42 8.53
N ASP A 414 12.52 2.33 9.09
CA ASP A 414 11.24 1.73 8.71
C ASP A 414 10.11 2.46 9.48
N PRO A 415 9.14 3.07 8.79
CA PRO A 415 8.01 3.75 9.45
C PRO A 415 7.29 2.91 10.51
N GLN A 416 7.23 1.58 10.37
CA GLN A 416 6.55 0.72 11.36
C GLN A 416 7.51 0.17 12.43
N GLY A 417 8.75 -0.17 12.06
CA GLY A 417 9.74 -0.81 12.93
C GLY A 417 10.75 0.12 13.62
N GLY A 418 10.87 1.37 13.18
CA GLY A 418 11.92 2.31 13.62
C GLY A 418 13.26 2.08 12.91
N CYS A 419 14.37 2.38 13.59
CA CYS A 419 15.70 2.25 12.98
C CYS A 419 16.07 0.80 12.65
N THR A 420 16.63 0.62 11.44
CA THR A 420 17.20 -0.63 10.94
C THR A 420 18.62 -0.37 10.45
N HIS A 421 19.54 -1.27 10.77
CA HIS A 421 20.97 -1.14 10.49
C HIS A 421 21.40 -2.36 9.67
N ASN A 422 21.24 -2.30 8.36
CA ASN A 422 21.42 -3.47 7.49
C ASN A 422 22.88 -3.63 7.09
N GLN A 423 23.50 -4.78 7.37
CA GLN A 423 24.92 -4.98 7.05
C GLN A 423 25.18 -4.84 5.55
N MET A 424 26.09 -3.93 5.18
CA MET A 424 26.57 -3.82 3.82
C MET A 424 27.33 -5.07 3.40
N ALA A 425 27.35 -5.36 2.09
CA ALA A 425 28.00 -6.56 1.56
C ALA A 425 29.51 -6.60 1.89
N ASP A 426 30.01 -7.78 2.24
CA ASP A 426 31.44 -8.00 2.49
C ASP A 426 32.28 -7.54 1.29
N GLY A 427 33.30 -6.72 1.55
CA GLY A 427 34.14 -6.10 0.52
C GLY A 427 33.69 -4.71 0.04
N THR A 428 32.56 -4.20 0.53
CA THR A 428 32.17 -2.78 0.35
C THR A 428 33.23 -1.87 0.97
N SER A 429 33.65 -0.82 0.27
CA SER A 429 34.60 0.17 0.79
C SER A 429 33.99 1.00 1.91
N CYS A 430 34.69 1.09 3.04
CA CYS A 430 34.32 1.91 4.20
C CYS A 430 35.51 2.80 4.60
N SER A 431 35.43 3.55 5.71
CA SER A 431 36.62 4.10 6.34
C SER A 431 36.45 4.33 7.84
N ASP A 432 37.46 3.96 8.65
CA ASP A 432 37.57 4.30 10.07
C ASP A 432 38.24 5.67 10.32
N GLY A 433 38.73 6.31 9.26
CA GLY A 433 39.41 7.60 9.29
C GLY A 433 40.93 7.55 9.51
N LEU A 434 41.55 6.36 9.49
CA LEU A 434 42.99 6.17 9.65
C LEU A 434 43.65 5.77 8.31
N ALA A 435 44.05 6.75 7.51
CA ALA A 435 44.61 6.59 6.15
C ALA A 435 45.88 5.69 6.05
N CYS A 436 46.46 5.30 7.19
CA CYS A 436 47.67 4.50 7.28
C CYS A 436 47.42 3.01 7.58
N ASN A 437 46.16 2.59 7.71
CA ASN A 437 45.79 1.20 7.97
C ASN A 437 45.59 0.39 6.65
N GLY A 438 45.35 1.06 5.51
CA GLY A 438 45.12 0.47 4.18
C GLY A 438 43.87 1.02 3.50
N GLU A 439 43.44 0.43 2.39
CA GLU A 439 42.06 0.58 1.91
C GLU A 439 41.15 -0.33 2.73
N GLU A 440 40.05 0.22 3.23
CA GLU A 440 39.25 -0.40 4.29
C GLU A 440 37.98 -1.00 3.71
N THR A 441 37.60 -2.19 4.19
CA THR A 441 36.43 -2.91 3.66
C THR A 441 35.57 -3.51 4.76
N CYS A 442 34.26 -3.53 4.52
CA CYS A 442 33.31 -4.18 5.41
C CYS A 442 33.53 -5.69 5.42
N GLN A 443 33.61 -6.28 6.61
CA GLN A 443 33.55 -7.73 6.81
C GLN A 443 32.67 -8.03 8.03
N ALA A 444 31.64 -8.86 7.83
CA ALA A 444 30.67 -9.23 8.87
C ALA A 444 30.05 -8.03 9.62
N GLY A 445 29.76 -6.96 8.88
CA GLY A 445 29.15 -5.74 9.41
C GLY A 445 30.09 -4.77 10.14
N ALA A 446 31.41 -4.98 10.12
CA ALA A 446 32.38 -4.05 10.69
C ALA A 446 33.42 -3.61 9.65
N CYS A 447 33.83 -2.34 9.69
CA CYS A 447 34.91 -1.84 8.85
C CYS A 447 36.25 -2.44 9.29
N GLN A 448 36.93 -3.15 8.39
CA GLN A 448 38.23 -3.76 8.64
C GLN A 448 39.32 -3.05 7.85
N ALA A 449 40.40 -2.70 8.55
CA ALA A 449 41.62 -2.17 7.98
C ALA A 449 42.23 -3.11 6.93
N GLY A 450 42.76 -2.52 5.86
CA GLY A 450 43.41 -3.24 4.78
C GLY A 450 44.86 -3.64 5.11
N SER A 451 45.70 -3.60 4.07
CA SER A 451 47.16 -3.64 4.23
C SER A 451 47.69 -2.20 4.24
N ALA A 452 48.38 -1.82 5.31
CA ALA A 452 48.97 -0.49 5.46
C ALA A 452 49.80 -0.09 4.21
N PRO A 453 49.62 1.13 3.68
CA PRO A 453 50.33 1.56 2.49
C PRO A 453 51.84 1.66 2.74
N SER A 454 52.64 1.22 1.76
CA SER A 454 54.08 1.47 1.78
C SER A 454 54.32 2.92 1.38
N CYS A 455 54.63 3.78 2.36
CA CYS A 455 54.94 5.18 2.12
C CYS A 455 56.39 5.45 1.65
N ASP A 456 57.20 4.41 1.45
CA ASP A 456 58.56 4.52 0.87
C ASP A 456 58.46 5.04 -0.57
N ASP A 457 59.08 6.20 -0.86
CA ASP A 457 59.09 6.82 -2.21
C ASP A 457 60.32 6.41 -3.05
N ASP A 458 61.03 5.36 -2.64
CA ASP A 458 62.32 4.87 -3.19
C ASP A 458 63.46 5.92 -3.13
N ASN A 459 63.25 7.07 -2.48
CA ASN A 459 64.23 8.14 -2.40
C ASN A 459 64.89 8.21 -1.02
N ALA A 460 66.12 7.70 -0.92
CA ALA A 460 66.95 7.72 0.29
C ALA A 460 67.38 9.13 0.79
N CYS A 461 66.71 10.20 0.35
CA CYS A 461 66.84 11.58 0.82
C CYS A 461 65.51 12.22 1.27
N THR A 462 64.46 11.43 1.33
CA THR A 462 63.20 11.67 2.03
C THR A 462 63.17 10.79 3.29
N GLN A 463 62.48 11.25 4.31
CA GLN A 463 62.11 10.48 5.48
C GLN A 463 60.61 10.26 5.38
N ASP A 464 60.25 9.02 5.06
CA ASP A 464 58.85 8.65 4.91
C ASP A 464 58.22 8.35 6.26
N SER A 465 56.98 8.79 6.38
CA SER A 465 56.12 8.57 7.52
C SER A 465 54.68 8.50 7.03
N CYS A 466 53.81 7.84 7.79
CA CYS A 466 52.38 7.88 7.53
C CYS A 466 51.71 8.65 8.67
N ASP A 467 50.88 9.62 8.32
CA ASP A 467 50.03 10.38 9.23
C ASP A 467 48.58 9.94 9.02
N ASP A 468 47.90 9.50 10.08
CA ASP A 468 46.59 8.86 9.97
C ASP A 468 45.50 9.76 9.34
N VAL A 469 45.70 11.09 9.33
CA VAL A 469 44.76 12.07 8.76
C VAL A 469 45.23 12.59 7.40
N LEU A 470 46.55 12.71 7.18
CA LEU A 470 47.13 13.30 5.97
C LEU A 470 47.71 12.26 4.99
N GLY A 471 47.69 10.97 5.33
CA GLY A 471 48.25 9.87 4.54
C GLY A 471 49.78 9.84 4.54
N CYS A 472 50.37 9.23 3.51
CA CYS A 472 51.82 9.17 3.34
C CYS A 472 52.46 10.57 3.21
N GLN A 473 53.48 10.83 4.02
CA GLN A 473 54.24 12.08 4.08
C GLN A 473 55.73 11.81 3.84
N HIS A 474 56.31 12.51 2.87
CA HIS A 474 57.70 12.37 2.44
C HIS A 474 58.50 13.63 2.85
N GLN A 475 59.09 13.63 4.04
CA GLN A 475 59.79 14.82 4.55
C GLN A 475 61.25 14.84 4.08
N GLN A 476 61.69 15.89 3.38
CA GLN A 476 63.08 15.97 2.91
C GLN A 476 64.09 15.91 4.07
N MET A 477 65.08 15.02 3.96
CA MET A 477 66.16 14.88 4.93
C MET A 477 67.10 16.10 4.90
N PRO A 478 67.78 16.43 6.01
CA PRO A 478 68.75 17.52 6.07
C PRO A 478 69.87 17.42 5.01
N GLU A 479 70.25 18.56 4.44
CA GLU A 479 71.41 18.68 3.53
C GLU A 479 72.67 18.05 4.13
N GLY A 480 73.35 17.20 3.37
CA GLY A 480 74.54 16.47 3.82
C GLY A 480 74.26 15.14 4.55
N SER A 481 72.99 14.77 4.79
CA SER A 481 72.63 13.43 5.27
C SER A 481 73.19 12.36 4.33
N SER A 482 73.75 11.28 4.89
CA SER A 482 74.35 10.20 4.10
C SER A 482 73.27 9.35 3.42
N CYS A 483 73.36 9.22 2.10
CA CYS A 483 72.53 8.31 1.31
C CYS A 483 73.39 7.22 0.65
N ALA A 484 72.75 6.29 -0.06
CA ALA A 484 73.38 5.06 -0.54
C ALA A 484 74.69 5.28 -1.33
N ASN A 485 75.64 4.34 -1.16
CA ASN A 485 76.94 4.31 -1.85
C ASN A 485 77.84 5.54 -1.60
N GLY A 486 77.86 6.06 -0.37
CA GLY A 486 78.78 7.14 0.04
C GLY A 486 78.43 8.51 -0.52
N ARG A 487 77.16 8.73 -0.83
CA ARG A 487 76.60 9.97 -1.35
C ARG A 487 75.94 10.79 -0.22
N THR A 488 75.55 12.02 -0.53
CA THR A 488 74.89 12.94 0.39
C THR A 488 73.65 13.56 -0.22
N CYS A 489 72.61 13.75 0.59
CA CYS A 489 71.39 14.43 0.19
C CYS A 489 71.63 15.93 -0.07
N GLN A 490 71.21 16.37 -1.25
CA GLN A 490 71.24 17.77 -1.70
C GLN A 490 69.95 18.09 -2.45
N LYS A 491 69.17 19.04 -1.95
CA LYS A 491 67.84 19.43 -2.49
C LYS A 491 66.90 18.25 -2.71
N GLY A 492 66.88 17.30 -1.76
CA GLY A 492 66.08 16.08 -1.84
C GLY A 492 66.60 15.01 -2.80
N LEU A 493 67.81 15.14 -3.37
CA LEU A 493 68.43 14.18 -4.29
C LEU A 493 69.72 13.58 -3.72
N CYS A 494 69.93 12.28 -3.94
CA CYS A 494 71.13 11.56 -3.51
C CYS A 494 72.34 11.78 -4.44
N LEU A 495 73.11 12.84 -4.19
CA LEU A 495 74.22 13.32 -5.05
C LEU A 495 75.61 13.01 -4.45
N PRO A 496 76.68 12.93 -5.27
CA PRO A 496 78.04 12.77 -4.78
C PRO A 496 78.42 13.86 -3.77
N ALA A 497 79.10 13.48 -2.69
CA ALA A 497 79.58 14.43 -1.69
C ALA A 497 80.46 15.52 -2.36
N PRO A 498 80.25 16.81 -2.05
CA PRO A 498 80.97 17.89 -2.71
C PRO A 498 82.45 17.80 -2.33
N SER A 499 83.32 17.67 -3.32
CA SER A 499 84.76 17.52 -3.12
C SER A 499 85.34 18.78 -2.46
N SER A 500 85.78 18.65 -1.21
CA SER A 500 86.29 19.73 -0.38
C SER A 500 87.69 20.19 -0.81
N GLY A 501 87.76 20.92 -1.92
CA GLY A 501 88.98 21.49 -2.47
C GLY A 501 89.13 22.99 -2.23
N CYS A 502 89.86 23.40 -1.18
CA CYS A 502 90.71 24.61 -1.11
C CYS A 502 91.46 24.59 0.24
N SER A 503 92.79 24.65 0.28
CA SER A 503 93.73 25.74 -0.08
C SER A 503 93.87 26.82 1.01
N THR A 504 95.10 27.29 1.21
CA THR A 504 95.56 27.92 2.47
C THR A 504 95.70 29.43 2.41
N GLY A 505 95.36 30.11 3.52
CA GLY A 505 96.12 31.28 3.99
C GLY A 505 95.32 32.56 4.26
N GLY A 506 95.67 33.25 5.37
CA GLY A 506 95.29 34.65 5.61
C GLY A 506 94.59 34.96 6.94
N ARG A 507 95.35 35.07 8.05
CA ARG A 507 94.96 35.86 9.24
C ARG A 507 95.53 37.29 9.07
N PRO A 508 94.93 38.36 9.66
CA PRO A 508 95.11 38.64 11.09
C PRO A 508 93.91 39.27 11.84
N ALA A 509 94.06 39.32 13.17
CA ALA A 509 93.43 40.14 14.23
C ALA A 509 92.10 40.91 13.96
N GLY A 510 91.11 40.95 14.86
CA GLY A 510 91.04 40.51 16.27
C GLY A 510 90.77 41.68 17.24
N SER A 511 89.65 41.64 17.96
CA SER A 511 89.38 42.37 19.22
C SER A 511 88.09 41.84 19.87
N TRP A 512 88.01 41.91 21.20
CA TRP A 512 86.95 41.30 22.02
C TRP A 512 85.90 42.33 22.48
N LEU A 513 84.67 41.89 22.80
CA LEU A 513 83.97 42.25 24.05
C LEU A 513 82.64 41.47 24.26
N ALA A 514 82.35 41.20 25.53
CA ALA A 514 81.18 40.55 26.18
C ALA A 514 79.79 40.91 25.59
N ALA A 515 78.76 40.04 25.51
CA ALA A 515 78.14 39.05 26.45
C ALA A 515 76.98 39.63 27.31
N TRP A 516 76.05 38.75 27.73
CA TRP A 516 74.81 38.95 28.53
C TRP A 516 73.55 39.47 27.79
N LEU A 517 72.30 39.20 28.20
CA LEU A 517 71.61 38.01 28.78
C LEU A 517 70.09 38.34 28.88
N LEU A 518 69.23 37.33 29.07
CA LEU A 518 67.76 37.40 29.31
C LEU A 518 66.92 37.89 28.11
N GLY A 519 65.66 37.44 27.92
CA GLY A 519 64.88 36.48 28.71
C GLY A 519 63.40 36.82 28.63
N LEU A 520 62.65 36.16 27.73
CA LEU A 520 61.22 36.42 27.51
C LEU A 520 60.33 35.52 28.38
N LEU A 521 59.27 36.11 28.91
CA LEU A 521 58.50 35.60 30.04
C LEU A 521 57.47 34.52 29.69
N CYS A 522 57.18 33.70 30.70
CA CYS A 522 56.08 32.76 30.76
C CYS A 522 54.69 33.41 30.57
N ARG A 523 53.75 32.61 30.01
CA ARG A 523 52.39 32.29 30.52
C ARG A 523 51.74 33.27 31.52
N ARG A 524 50.44 33.60 31.45
CA ARG A 524 49.28 32.78 31.02
C ARG A 524 47.98 33.62 30.99
N ARG A 525 47.00 33.22 30.15
CA ARG A 525 45.52 33.29 30.31
C ARG A 525 44.86 34.55 30.92
N ARG A 526 43.90 35.13 30.17
CA ARG A 526 42.43 35.02 30.40
C ARG A 526 41.68 35.75 29.28
N GLY A 527 40.47 35.28 28.95
CA GLY A 527 39.73 35.61 27.73
C GLY A 527 39.44 34.30 27.02
#